data_AF-A0A1G2ZS06-F1
#
_entry.id   AF-A0A1G2ZS06-F1
#
_cell.length_a   1.000
_cell.length_b   1.000
_cell.length_c   1.000
_cell.angle_alpha   90.00
_cell.angle_beta   90.00
_cell.angle_gamma   90.00
#
_symmetry.space_group_name_H-M   'P 1'
#
loop_
_entity.id
_entity.type
_entity.pdbx_description
1 polymer ?
#
loop_
_entity_poly.entity_id
_entity_poly.type
_entity_poly.pdbx_seq_one_letter_code
_entity_poly.pdbx_strand_id
1 'polypeptide(L)'
;MKAAFNLKSLLIGSVLTLFVFLAIGASLNGPPQVDRFRIATSANHLFVIDTTTGQVWGKYVIPRQDMQDQDFMGPRLPSEKD
;
A
#
# COMPACT_ATOMS: atom_id res chain seq x y z
N MET A 1 11.13 32.56 -37.91
CA MET A 1 10.66 31.21 -38.26
C MET A 1 9.15 31.17 -38.07
N LYS A 2 8.36 30.84 -39.11
CA LYS A 2 6.90 30.62 -38.96
C LYS A 2 6.71 29.16 -38.54
N ALA A 3 6.16 28.91 -37.35
CA ALA A 3 5.80 27.56 -36.94
C ALA A 3 4.63 27.09 -37.82
N ALA A 4 4.89 26.16 -38.73
CA ALA A 4 3.85 25.51 -39.52
C ALA A 4 3.21 24.43 -38.66
N PHE A 5 2.04 24.73 -38.12
CA PHE A 5 1.27 23.80 -37.31
C PHE A 5 0.70 22.67 -38.19
N ASN A 6 1.09 21.42 -37.92
CA ASN A 6 0.63 20.25 -38.67
C ASN A 6 -0.49 19.53 -37.91
N LEU A 7 -1.71 19.55 -38.46
CA LEU A 7 -2.90 18.96 -37.83
C LEU A 7 -2.75 17.45 -37.54
N LYS A 8 -2.00 16.71 -38.37
CA LYS A 8 -1.76 15.27 -38.13
C LYS A 8 -0.91 15.07 -36.88
N SER A 9 0.11 15.90 -36.70
CA SER A 9 0.97 15.88 -35.53
C SER A 9 0.21 16.30 -34.26
N LEU A 10 -0.72 17.27 -34.36
CA LEU A 10 -1.60 17.62 -33.25
C LEU A 10 -2.48 16.43 -32.84
N LEU A 11 -3.09 15.75 -33.82
CA LEU A 11 -4.00 14.64 -33.56
C LEU A 11 -3.28 13.46 -32.93
N ILE A 12 -2.09 13.11 -33.43
CA ILE A 12 -1.23 12.08 -32.84
C ILE A 12 -0.81 12.46 -31.42
N GLY A 13 -0.38 13.72 -31.21
CA GLY A 13 0.02 14.20 -29.89
C GLY A 13 -1.13 14.20 -28.87
N SER A 14 -2.35 14.56 -29.32
CA SER A 14 -3.55 14.53 -28.49
C SER A 14 -3.92 13.11 -28.05
N VAL A 15 -3.93 12.17 -29.00
CA VAL A 15 -4.21 10.76 -28.71
C VAL A 15 -3.16 10.17 -27.76
N LEU A 16 -1.88 10.47 -27.98
CA LEU A 16 -0.80 10.00 -27.09
C LEU A 16 -0.99 10.55 -25.66
N THR A 17 -1.28 11.84 -25.55
CA THR A 17 -1.52 12.49 -24.26
C THR A 17 -2.71 11.86 -23.54
N LEU A 18 -3.81 11.59 -24.27
CA LEU A 18 -4.97 10.90 -23.73
C LEU A 18 -4.62 9.51 -23.20
N PHE A 19 -3.85 8.71 -23.95
CA PHE A 19 -3.41 7.39 -23.47
C PHE A 19 -2.56 7.47 -22.21
N VAL A 20 -1.66 8.46 -22.11
CA VAL A 20 -0.87 8.68 -20.88
C VAL A 20 -1.78 9.01 -19.70
N PHE A 21 -2.75 9.91 -19.87
CA PHE A 21 -3.70 10.24 -18.80
C PHE A 21 -4.58 9.04 -18.41
N LEU A 22 -5.03 8.23 -19.37
CA LEU A 22 -5.80 7.02 -19.09
C LEU A 22 -4.97 5.98 -18.32
N ALA A 23 -3.70 5.78 -18.67
CA ALA A 23 -2.80 4.86 -17.96
C ALA A 23 -2.56 5.29 -16.51
N ILE A 24 -2.37 6.60 -16.28
CA ILE A 24 -2.24 7.15 -14.93
C ILE A 24 -3.56 7.01 -14.15
N GLY A 25 -4.70 7.36 -14.75
CA GLY A 25 -6.00 7.23 -14.10
C GLY A 25 -6.35 5.80 -13.71
N ALA A 26 -5.96 4.82 -14.54
CA ALA A 26 -6.16 3.40 -14.25
C ALA A 26 -5.27 2.90 -13.10
N SER A 27 -4.02 3.39 -12.99
CA SER A 27 -3.11 2.96 -11.92
C SER A 27 -3.49 3.50 -10.54
N LEU A 28 -4.16 4.66 -10.48
CA LEU A 28 -4.61 5.27 -9.23
C LEU A 28 -5.85 4.61 -8.63
N ASN A 29 -6.67 3.93 -9.44
CA ASN A 29 -7.94 3.30 -9.01
C ASN A 29 -7.81 1.79 -8.75
N GLY A 30 -6.66 1.35 -8.25
CA GLY A 30 -6.53 -0.02 -7.77
C GLY A 30 -7.49 -0.29 -6.60
N PRO A 31 -8.09 -1.49 -6.50
CA PRO A 31 -8.85 -1.84 -5.30
C PRO A 31 -7.95 -1.70 -4.07
N PRO A 32 -8.50 -1.36 -2.88
CA PRO A 32 -7.73 -1.39 -1.65
C PRO A 32 -7.06 -2.76 -1.55
N GLN A 33 -5.76 -2.79 -1.25
CA GLN A 33 -5.01 -4.04 -1.09
C GLN A 33 -5.43 -4.71 0.21
N VAL A 34 -6.62 -5.31 0.21
CA VAL A 34 -7.16 -6.05 1.35
C VAL A 34 -6.35 -7.34 1.48
N ASP A 35 -5.88 -7.63 2.69
CA ASP A 35 -5.17 -8.88 3.02
C ASP A 35 -3.83 -9.11 2.29
N ARG A 36 -3.21 -8.04 1.74
CA ARG A 36 -1.87 -8.13 1.15
C ARG A 36 -0.81 -8.48 2.19
N PHE A 37 -0.85 -7.84 3.34
CA PHE A 37 0.11 -8.08 4.41
C PHE A 37 -0.56 -8.83 5.54
N ARG A 38 -0.11 -10.06 5.78
CA ARG A 38 -0.56 -10.89 6.91
C ARG A 38 0.51 -10.91 7.99
N ILE A 39 0.07 -10.86 9.24
CA ILE A 39 0.96 -11.00 10.40
C ILE A 39 0.82 -12.42 10.93
N ALA A 40 1.95 -13.13 11.05
CA ALA A 40 2.04 -14.40 11.74
C ALA A 40 3.03 -14.30 12.90
N THR A 41 2.70 -14.89 14.03
CA THR A 41 3.54 -14.85 15.23
C THR A 41 3.81 -16.25 15.77
N SER A 42 4.99 -16.41 16.37
CA SER A 42 5.34 -17.53 17.24
C SER A 42 5.88 -16.97 18.56
N ALA A 43 6.20 -17.84 19.52
CA ALA A 43 6.65 -17.43 20.86
C ALA A 43 7.67 -16.28 20.86
N ASN A 44 8.68 -16.32 19.97
CA ASN A 44 9.74 -15.31 19.89
C ASN A 44 9.95 -14.73 18.48
N HIS A 45 9.02 -14.93 17.53
CA HIS A 45 9.18 -14.42 16.17
C HIS A 45 7.90 -13.75 15.67
N LEU A 46 8.07 -12.60 15.01
CA LEU A 46 7.03 -11.98 14.19
C LEU A 46 7.41 -12.05 12.71
N PHE A 47 6.42 -12.36 11.88
CA PHE A 47 6.53 -12.40 10.43
C PHE A 47 5.47 -11.49 9.81
N VAL A 48 5.91 -10.68 8.85
CA VAL A 48 5.03 -9.98 7.91
C VAL A 48 5.13 -10.71 6.57
N ILE A 49 4.00 -11.18 6.08
CA ILE A 49 3.88 -11.97 4.84
C ILE A 49 3.20 -11.10 3.80
N ASP A 50 3.88 -10.77 2.71
CA ASP A 50 3.26 -10.19 1.51
C ASP A 50 2.66 -11.32 0.67
N THR A 51 1.35 -11.48 0.72
CA THR A 51 0.62 -12.54 0.01
C THR A 51 0.62 -12.35 -1.51
N THR A 52 0.95 -11.14 -1.99
CA THR A 52 1.00 -10.84 -3.43
C THR A 52 2.35 -11.14 -4.06
N THR A 53 3.45 -10.92 -3.33
CA THR A 53 4.81 -11.17 -3.82
C THR A 53 5.41 -12.46 -3.29
N GLY A 54 4.82 -13.05 -2.24
CA GLY A 54 5.37 -14.19 -1.51
C GLY A 54 6.56 -13.84 -0.62
N GLN A 55 6.90 -12.55 -0.48
CA GLN A 55 8.01 -12.11 0.36
C GLN A 55 7.62 -12.16 1.84
N VAL A 56 8.58 -12.51 2.69
CA VAL A 56 8.39 -12.60 4.14
C VAL A 56 9.51 -11.84 4.84
N TRP A 57 9.14 -10.94 5.73
CA TRP A 57 10.07 -10.25 6.62
C TRP A 57 9.84 -10.73 8.05
N GLY A 58 10.90 -11.20 8.69
CA GLY A 58 10.86 -11.73 10.05
C GLY A 58 11.70 -10.91 11.01
N LYS A 59 11.25 -10.79 12.27
CA LYS A 59 12.07 -10.27 13.37
C LYS A 59 11.98 -11.21 14.56
N TYR A 60 13.15 -11.56 15.10
CA TYR A 60 13.24 -12.20 16.41
C TYR A 60 12.95 -11.16 17.49
N VAL A 61 12.01 -11.47 18.38
CA VAL A 61 11.66 -10.63 19.51
C VAL A 61 12.05 -11.36 20.78
N ILE A 62 13.01 -10.78 21.50
CA ILE A 62 13.30 -11.16 22.88
C ILE A 62 12.18 -10.53 23.72
N PRO A 63 11.38 -11.32 24.45
CA PRO A 63 10.42 -10.76 25.39
C PRO A 63 11.20 -9.96 26.42
N ARG A 64 11.09 -8.63 26.40
CA ARG A 64 11.58 -7.83 27.52
C ARG A 64 10.50 -7.85 28.59
N GLN A 65 10.90 -8.12 29.82
CA GLN A 65 10.01 -8.17 30.98
C GLN A 65 9.30 -6.84 31.29
N ASP A 66 9.73 -5.74 30.67
CA ASP A 66 9.17 -4.39 30.80
C ASP A 66 8.06 -4.06 29.78
N MET A 67 7.77 -4.93 28.81
CA MET A 67 6.73 -4.73 27.79
C MET A 67 5.42 -5.49 28.06
N GLN A 68 5.22 -5.97 29.29
CA GLN A 68 3.89 -6.43 29.72
C GLN A 68 3.03 -5.19 29.98
N ASP A 69 2.44 -4.68 28.90
CA ASP A 69 1.35 -3.73 28.98
C ASP A 69 0.19 -4.45 29.68
N GLN A 70 0.01 -4.18 30.97
CA GLN A 70 -1.00 -4.84 31.82
C GLN A 70 -2.42 -4.61 31.26
N ASP A 71 -2.58 -3.56 30.46
CA ASP A 71 -3.85 -3.19 29.84
C ASP A 71 -4.10 -3.92 28.51
N PHE A 72 -3.12 -4.63 27.94
CA PHE A 72 -3.30 -5.38 26.69
C PHE A 72 -4.33 -6.50 26.80
N MET A 73 -4.42 -7.13 27.98
CA MET A 73 -5.38 -8.21 28.27
C MET A 73 -6.68 -7.69 28.91
N GLY A 74 -6.77 -6.39 29.19
CA GLY A 74 -7.99 -5.77 29.68
C GLY A 74 -9.06 -5.68 28.58
N PRO A 75 -10.35 -5.69 28.94
CA PRO A 75 -11.41 -5.37 27.98
C PRO A 75 -11.15 -3.96 27.42
N ARG A 76 -11.11 -3.83 26.09
CA ARG A 76 -11.01 -2.51 25.45
C ARG A 76 -12.27 -1.72 25.81
N LEU A 77 -12.12 -0.77 26.73
CA LEU A 77 -13.18 0.19 27.00
C LEU A 77 -13.44 0.98 25.70
N PRO A 78 -14.71 1.24 25.35
CA PRO A 78 -15.01 2.08 24.20
C PRO A 78 -14.31 3.43 24.38
N SER A 79 -13.58 3.85 23.35
CA SER A 79 -12.94 5.17 23.31
C SER A 79 -14.04 6.22 23.40
N GLU A 80 -14.16 6.88 24.55
CA GLU A 80 -15.03 8.04 24.67
C GLU A 80 -14.35 9.23 23.97
N LYS A 81 -14.84 9.50 22.75
CA LYS A 81 -14.78 10.74 21.93
C LYS A 81 -14.06 10.61 20.59
N ASP A 82 -14.89 10.67 19.54
CA ASP A 82 -15.00 11.76 18.56
C ASP A 82 -13.70 12.44 18.07
#